data_AF-A0A5B7C4M9-F1
#
_entry.id   AF-A0A5B7C4M9-F1
#
_cell.length_a   1.000
_cell.length_b   1.000
_cell.length_c   1.000
_cell.angle_alpha   90.00
_cell.angle_beta   90.00
_cell.angle_gamma   90.00
#
_symmetry.space_group_name_H-M   'P 1'
#
loop_
_entity.id
_entity.type
_entity.pdbx_description
1 polymer ?
#
loop_
_entity_poly.entity_id
_entity_poly.type
_entity_poly.pdbx_seq_one_letter_code
_entity_poly.pdbx_strand_id
1 'polypeptide(L)'
;EDGPVHTVWRNVGVPVNIIETSRKMETVVDWLNYDGILVNSLEARVVFSCLVQEPFKSVPLIWTIHEKTLATRLRQYMSNGQIELVNDWKKIFSHATVVVFPNYALLM
;
A
#
# COMPACT_ATOMS: atom_id res chain seq x y z
N GLU A 1 15.54 5.51 -2.18
CA GLU A 1 16.55 4.67 -1.48
C GLU A 1 15.92 3.34 -1.13
N ASP A 2 16.62 2.21 -1.30
CA ASP A 2 16.07 0.84 -1.21
C ASP A 2 15.58 0.39 0.18
N GLY A 3 15.46 1.31 1.14
CA GLY A 3 15.03 1.04 2.49
C GLY A 3 15.98 0.11 3.27
N PRO A 4 15.87 0.07 4.61
CA PRO A 4 16.77 -0.73 5.44
C PRO A 4 16.54 -2.25 5.32
N VAL A 5 15.48 -2.70 4.64
CA VAL A 5 15.00 -4.10 4.69
C VAL A 5 15.26 -4.88 3.40
N HIS A 6 15.71 -4.22 2.31
CA HIS A 6 15.94 -4.90 1.03
C HIS A 6 16.98 -6.03 1.11
N THR A 7 18.04 -5.83 1.91
CA THR A 7 19.04 -6.88 2.18
C THR A 7 18.45 -8.10 2.88
N VAL A 8 17.47 -7.89 3.77
CA VAL A 8 16.76 -8.97 4.48
C VAL A 8 15.95 -9.81 3.50
N TRP A 9 15.16 -9.16 2.62
CA TRP A 9 14.37 -9.85 1.59
C TRP A 9 15.25 -10.73 0.68
N ARG A 10 16.36 -10.16 0.20
CA ARG A 10 17.33 -10.89 -0.61
C ARG A 10 17.91 -12.10 0.12
N ASN A 11 18.26 -11.95 1.40
CA ASN A 11 18.84 -13.03 2.20
C ASN A 11 17.86 -14.19 2.44
N VAL A 12 16.56 -13.91 2.43
CA VAL A 12 15.50 -14.93 2.54
C VAL A 12 15.15 -15.53 1.16
N GLY A 13 15.83 -15.10 0.10
CA GLY A 13 15.61 -15.61 -1.27
C GLY A 13 14.39 -15.02 -1.96
N VAL A 14 13.86 -13.90 -1.46
CA VAL A 14 12.71 -13.21 -2.05
C VAL A 14 13.19 -11.95 -2.77
N PRO A 15 13.18 -11.92 -4.12
CA PRO A 15 13.51 -10.72 -4.87
C PRO A 15 12.41 -9.67 -4.68
N VAL A 16 12.79 -8.43 -4.37
CA VAL A 16 11.85 -7.32 -4.20
C VAL A 16 12.28 -6.16 -5.07
N ASN A 17 11.35 -5.64 -5.88
CA ASN A 17 11.54 -4.44 -6.68
C ASN A 17 10.79 -3.28 -6.01
N ILE A 18 11.51 -2.22 -5.65
CA ILE A 18 10.93 -1.04 -5.02
C ILE A 18 10.50 -0.06 -6.12
N ILE A 19 9.22 0.29 -6.14
CA ILE A 19 8.62 1.21 -7.10
C ILE A 19 8.24 2.49 -6.35
N GLU A 20 8.98 3.58 -6.59
CA GLU A 20 8.68 4.87 -5.98
C GLU A 20 7.53 5.58 -6.71
N THR A 21 6.34 5.58 -6.12
CA THR A 21 5.15 6.27 -6.68
C THR A 21 5.21 7.77 -6.38
N SER A 22 6.21 8.48 -6.90
CA SER A 22 6.27 9.94 -6.80
C SER A 22 5.31 10.60 -7.80
N ARG A 23 4.87 11.84 -7.53
CA ARG A 23 3.85 12.58 -8.32
C ARG A 23 4.19 12.81 -9.80
N LYS A 24 5.36 12.37 -10.27
CA LYS A 24 5.88 12.57 -11.64
C LYS A 24 5.94 11.30 -12.48
N MET A 25 5.51 10.15 -11.97
CA MET A 25 5.81 8.89 -12.64
C MET A 25 4.67 8.41 -13.56
N GLU A 26 4.91 8.55 -14.87
CA GLU A 26 4.33 7.75 -15.96
C GLU A 26 4.99 6.35 -16.01
N THR A 27 5.31 5.73 -14.88
CA THR A 27 5.85 4.37 -14.88
C THR A 27 4.71 3.41 -15.16
N VAL A 28 4.66 2.93 -16.41
CA VAL A 28 3.85 1.78 -16.80
C VAL A 28 4.50 0.55 -16.17
N VAL A 29 3.91 0.08 -15.07
CA VAL A 29 4.31 -1.16 -14.41
C VAL A 29 3.37 -2.26 -14.87
N ASP A 30 3.92 -3.30 -15.46
CA ASP A 30 3.17 -4.52 -15.73
C ASP A 30 3.22 -5.42 -14.48
N TRP A 31 2.15 -5.35 -13.70
CA TRP A 31 2.00 -6.03 -12.42
C TRP A 31 1.94 -7.56 -12.55
N LEU A 32 1.67 -8.10 -13.74
CA LEU A 32 1.62 -9.55 -13.98
C LEU A 32 3.00 -10.21 -13.90
N ASN A 33 4.08 -9.44 -13.94
CA ASN A 33 5.45 -9.95 -13.78
C ASN A 33 5.82 -10.24 -12.31
N TYR A 34 4.87 -10.08 -11.39
CA TYR A 34 5.08 -10.22 -9.95
C TYR A 34 4.12 -11.25 -9.37
N ASP A 35 4.63 -12.04 -8.43
CA ASP A 35 3.81 -13.00 -7.67
C ASP A 35 2.93 -12.33 -6.60
N GLY A 36 3.23 -11.08 -6.25
CA GLY A 36 2.50 -10.32 -5.25
C GLY A 36 3.01 -8.90 -5.09
N ILE A 37 2.18 -8.05 -4.49
CA ILE A 37 2.44 -6.61 -4.34
C ILE A 37 2.34 -6.23 -2.87
N LEU A 38 3.37 -5.52 -2.37
CA LEU A 38 3.39 -4.96 -1.03
C LEU A 38 3.26 -3.44 -1.08
N VAL A 39 2.23 -2.90 -0.44
CA VAL A 39 1.99 -1.45 -0.37
C VAL A 39 2.16 -0.97 1.07
N ASN A 40 3.06 -0.02 1.30
CA ASN A 40 3.41 0.46 2.65
C ASN A 40 2.98 1.92 2.95
N SER A 41 2.12 2.51 2.12
CA SER A 41 1.71 3.91 2.28
C SER A 41 0.25 4.14 1.92
N LEU A 42 -0.44 5.01 2.68
CA LEU A 42 -1.79 5.50 2.35
C LEU A 42 -1.80 6.42 1.12
N GLU A 43 -0.65 6.95 0.71
CA GLU A 43 -0.52 7.82 -0.46
C GLU A 43 -0.41 7.05 -1.78
N ALA A 44 -0.13 5.74 -1.72
CA ALA A 44 -0.07 4.85 -2.86
C ALA A 44 -1.43 4.60 -3.54
N ARG A 45 -2.50 5.28 -3.10
CA ARG A 45 -3.82 5.26 -3.77
C ARG A 45 -3.75 5.54 -5.28
N VAL A 46 -2.73 6.27 -5.73
CA VAL A 46 -2.55 6.67 -7.14
C VAL A 46 -2.33 5.48 -8.07
N VAL A 47 -1.72 4.38 -7.61
CA VAL A 47 -1.53 3.17 -8.43
C VAL A 47 -2.67 2.18 -8.28
N PHE A 48 -3.54 2.39 -7.29
CA PHE A 48 -4.57 1.42 -6.94
C PHE A 48 -5.66 1.28 -7.99
N SER A 49 -5.97 2.36 -8.72
CA SER A 49 -6.95 2.33 -9.80
C SER A 49 -6.59 1.28 -10.87
N CYS A 50 -5.30 1.02 -11.10
CA CYS A 50 -4.82 -0.02 -12.01
C CYS A 50 -4.92 -1.41 -11.38
N LEU A 51 -4.55 -1.56 -10.10
CA LEU A 51 -4.50 -2.85 -9.40
C LEU A 51 -5.87 -3.53 -9.22
N VAL A 52 -6.95 -2.76 -9.20
CA VAL A 52 -8.32 -3.31 -9.07
C VAL A 52 -8.97 -3.70 -10.40
N GLN A 53 -8.30 -3.43 -11.52
CA GLN A 53 -8.80 -3.74 -12.86
C GLN A 53 -8.17 -5.04 -13.36
N GLU A 54 -8.91 -5.76 -14.20
CA GLU A 54 -8.32 -6.87 -14.95
C GLU A 54 -7.26 -6.34 -15.93
N PRO A 55 -6.14 -7.05 -16.15
CA PRO A 55 -5.81 -8.37 -15.59
C PRO A 55 -5.13 -8.31 -14.20
N PHE A 56 -4.79 -7.12 -13.71
CA PHE A 56 -3.94 -6.96 -12.52
C PHE A 56 -4.60 -7.38 -11.21
N LYS A 57 -5.94 -7.46 -11.18
CA LYS A 57 -6.72 -7.94 -10.05
C LYS A 57 -6.35 -9.38 -9.61
N SER A 58 -5.76 -10.19 -10.49
CA SER A 58 -5.32 -11.55 -10.14
C SER A 58 -4.09 -11.59 -9.24
N VAL A 59 -3.33 -10.50 -9.15
CA VAL A 59 -2.09 -10.43 -8.37
C VAL A 59 -2.42 -10.11 -6.91
N PRO A 60 -1.98 -10.92 -5.94
CA PRO A 60 -2.32 -10.68 -4.54
C PRO A 60 -1.70 -9.39 -4.02
N LEU A 61 -2.52 -8.60 -3.33
CA LEU A 61 -2.15 -7.30 -2.78
C LEU A 61 -2.15 -7.34 -1.25
N ILE A 62 -0.98 -7.11 -0.66
CA ILE A 62 -0.81 -6.95 0.78
C ILE A 62 -0.58 -5.47 1.07
N TRP A 63 -1.46 -4.87 1.88
CA TRP A 63 -1.34 -3.47 2.26
C TRP A 63 -0.95 -3.35 3.74
N THR A 64 0.26 -2.85 4.00
CA THR A 64 0.73 -2.51 5.34
C THR A 64 0.43 -1.04 5.64
N ILE A 65 -0.37 -0.80 6.67
CA ILE A 65 -0.80 0.55 7.08
C ILE A 65 -0.40 0.78 8.52
N HIS A 66 0.54 1.68 8.74
CA HIS A 66 0.89 2.13 10.08
C HIS A 66 -0.33 2.75 10.79
N GLU A 67 -0.76 2.13 11.89
CA GLU A 67 -1.99 2.45 12.62
C GLU A 67 -2.08 3.93 13.02
N LYS A 68 -0.96 4.50 13.51
CA LYS A 68 -0.88 5.93 13.91
C LYS A 68 -1.21 6.88 12.75
N THR A 69 -0.73 6.57 11.55
CA THR A 69 -0.97 7.39 10.35
C THR A 69 -2.42 7.30 9.93
N LEU A 70 -3.01 6.10 9.96
CA LEU A 70 -4.43 5.90 9.64
C LEU A 70 -5.33 6.62 10.64
N ALA A 71 -5.11 6.43 11.94
CA ALA A 71 -5.92 7.03 13.00
C ALA A 71 -5.87 8.57 12.95
N THR A 72 -4.67 9.13 12.73
CA THR A 72 -4.48 10.59 12.63
C THR A 72 -5.21 11.17 11.44
N ARG A 73 -5.05 10.58 10.25
CA ARG A 73 -5.71 11.06 9.02
C ARG A 73 -7.21 10.83 9.06
N LEU A 74 -7.69 9.71 9.60
CA LEU A 74 -9.12 9.44 9.76
C LEU A 74 -9.78 10.53 10.62
N ARG A 75 -9.17 10.88 11.76
CA ARG A 75 -9.67 11.95 12.63
C ARG A 75 -9.71 13.29 11.88
N GLN A 76 -8.66 13.63 11.14
CA GLN A 76 -8.59 14.87 10.34
C GLN A 76 -9.67 14.90 9.24
N TYR A 77 -9.88 13.81 8.53
CA TYR A 77 -10.88 13.75 7.45
C TYR A 77 -12.29 13.86 8.01
N MET A 78 -12.59 13.20 9.13
CA MET A 78 -13.89 13.34 9.78
C MET A 78 -14.12 14.76 10.31
N SER A 79 -13.13 15.39 10.94
CA SER A 79 -13.26 16.77 11.44
C SER A 79 -13.45 17.79 10.31
N ASN A 80 -12.87 17.52 9.14
CA ASN A 80 -12.95 18.40 7.98
C ASN A 80 -14.14 18.07 7.05
N GLY A 81 -15.01 17.12 7.43
CA GLY A 81 -16.14 16.69 6.61
C GLY A 81 -15.76 15.94 5.32
N GLN A 82 -14.53 15.46 5.20
CA GLN A 82 -13.98 14.77 4.03
C GLN A 82 -14.36 13.28 4.02
N ILE A 83 -15.65 12.99 4.11
CA ILE A 83 -16.19 11.62 4.22
C ILE A 83 -15.86 10.78 2.98
N GLU A 84 -15.79 11.40 1.80
CA GLU A 84 -15.44 10.74 0.55
C GLU A 84 -14.06 10.07 0.61
N LEU A 85 -13.06 10.71 1.22
CA LEU A 85 -11.72 10.12 1.38
C LEU A 85 -11.75 8.87 2.27
N VAL A 86 -12.63 8.83 3.26
CA VAL A 86 -12.80 7.66 4.14
C VAL A 86 -13.51 6.53 3.39
N ASN A 87 -14.50 6.85 2.57
CA ASN A 87 -15.21 5.86 1.74
C ASN A 87 -14.29 5.27 0.67
N ASP A 88 -13.46 6.10 0.04
CA ASP A 88 -12.43 5.64 -0.90
C ASP A 88 -11.48 4.65 -0.23
N TRP A 89 -10.99 4.96 0.97
CA TRP A 89 -10.15 4.03 1.73
C TRP A 89 -10.86 2.71 2.03
N LYS A 90 -12.12 2.74 2.45
CA LYS A 90 -12.89 1.51 2.68
C LYS A 90 -13.00 0.66 1.41
N LYS A 91 -13.31 1.30 0.28
CA LYS A 91 -13.40 0.62 -1.02
C LYS A 91 -12.04 0.01 -1.40
N ILE A 92 -10.97 0.78 -1.24
CA ILE A 92 -9.61 0.33 -1.52
C ILE A 92 -9.22 -0.88 -0.66
N PHE A 93 -9.44 -0.79 0.65
CA PHE A 93 -9.13 -1.91 1.56
C PHE A 93 -9.93 -3.17 1.23
N SER A 94 -11.15 -3.04 0.73
CA SER A 94 -11.98 -4.18 0.36
C SER A 94 -11.45 -4.99 -0.84
N HIS A 95 -10.59 -4.42 -1.68
CA HIS A 95 -9.96 -5.17 -2.78
C HIS A 95 -8.54 -5.67 -2.45
N ALA A 96 -7.96 -5.27 -1.32
CA ALA A 96 -6.70 -5.85 -0.89
C ALA A 96 -6.93 -7.32 -0.50
N THR A 97 -5.99 -8.19 -0.85
CA THR A 97 -6.01 -9.59 -0.43
C THR A 97 -5.83 -9.68 1.08
N VAL A 98 -4.93 -8.86 1.64
CA VAL A 98 -4.70 -8.75 3.08
C VAL A 98 -4.40 -7.30 3.43
N VAL A 99 -5.03 -6.78 4.49
CA VAL A 99 -4.66 -5.51 5.12
C VAL A 99 -4.00 -5.81 6.45
N VAL A 100 -2.76 -5.37 6.60
CA VAL A 100 -1.98 -5.51 7.82
C VAL A 100 -1.91 -4.16 8.50
N PHE A 101 -2.26 -4.12 9.78
CA PHE A 101 -2.05 -2.96 10.64
C PHE A 101 -0.89 -3.28 11.58
N PRO A 102 0.35 -2.88 11.25
CA PRO A 102 1.47 -3.08 12.15
C PRO A 102 1.25 -2.18 13.37
N ASN A 103 0.85 -2.79 14.47
CA ASN A 103 0.88 -2.13 15.76
C ASN A 103 2.29 -2.32 16.30
N TYR A 104 3.13 -1.30 16.17
CA TYR A 104 4.36 -1.23 16.95
C TYR A 104 4.01 -0.85 18.40
N ALA A 105 3.26 -1.72 19.07
CA ALA A 105 3.32 -1.83 20.52
C ALA A 105 4.54 -2.67 20.89
N LEU A 106 5.72 -2.27 20.40
CA LEU A 106 6.93 -2.58 21.15
C LEU A 106 6.89 -1.63 22.33
N LEU A 107 6.32 -2.12 23.43
CA LEU A 107 6.58 -1.60 24.76
C LEU A 107 8.11 -1.59 24.92
N MET A 108 8.72 -0.43 24.73
CA MET A 108 9.99 -0.10 25.36
C MET A 108 9.68 0.67 26.63
#